data_AF-A0A832U8B4-F1
#
_entry.id   AF-A0A832U8B4-F1
#
_cell.length_a   1.000
_cell.length_b   1.000
_cell.length_c   1.000
_cell.angle_alpha   90.00
_cell.angle_beta   90.00
_cell.angle_gamma   90.00
#
_symmetry.space_group_name_H-M   'P 1'
#
loop_
_entity.id
_entity.type
_entity.pdbx_description
1 polymer ?
#
loop_
_entity_poly.entity_id
_entity_poly.type
_entity_poly.pdbx_seq_one_letter_code
_entity_poly.pdbx_strand_id
1 'polypeptide(L)'
;MNRNFFLLILVASLCLCVLPALAVIQEVTLKGTVSALDREMNTLTIENPARYGCDYPAGGSPVCTFTPIDSVPVTGAVPDSGAFTVFKVGDTVVATSLGGVGGNWITLAKLYGPGPNEEYVTDLVGDPGTIQTPFVGDYALDIATTPDCTTCSGTTCTAVSAEVKVKSSGTVVFSKVLPPRYSLEYNGRNDGSAIAVTFVHGEAPSTTCASGVYGMTGPQPLSVFLVNVVPPIGFTPQDTIPAETSAPAAPAPTTKAPLTAAAAFGALCFVTLVLAGRKP
;
A
#
# COMPACT_ATOMS: atom_id res chain seq x y z
N MET A 1 -20.26 -46.73 -3.21
CA MET A 1 -20.27 -45.45 -2.49
C MET A 1 -21.72 -45.13 -2.14
N ASN A 2 -22.06 -44.98 -0.85
CA ASN A 2 -23.46 -44.82 -0.42
C ASN A 2 -24.05 -43.52 -0.97
N ARG A 3 -25.26 -43.57 -1.54
CA ARG A 3 -25.98 -42.40 -2.09
C ARG A 3 -26.04 -41.22 -1.11
N ASN A 4 -26.13 -41.49 0.18
CA ASN A 4 -26.13 -40.47 1.25
C ASN A 4 -24.77 -39.79 1.43
N PHE A 5 -23.66 -40.50 1.19
CA PHE A 5 -22.31 -39.94 1.28
C PHE A 5 -22.02 -39.00 0.11
N PHE A 6 -22.50 -39.35 -1.09
CA PHE A 6 -22.37 -38.50 -2.27
C PHE A 6 -23.18 -37.19 -2.13
N LEU A 7 -24.41 -37.28 -1.57
CA LEU A 7 -25.24 -36.12 -1.24
C LEU A 7 -24.60 -35.19 -0.21
N LEU A 8 -23.96 -35.74 0.83
CA LEU A 8 -23.24 -34.94 1.83
C LEU A 8 -22.06 -34.18 1.22
N ILE A 9 -21.27 -34.82 0.34
CA ILE A 9 -20.16 -34.16 -0.36
C ILE A 9 -20.68 -33.04 -1.27
N LEU A 10 -21.80 -33.27 -1.98
CA LEU A 10 -22.40 -32.28 -2.86
C LEU A 10 -22.98 -31.08 -2.10
N VAL A 11 -23.61 -31.31 -0.94
CA VAL A 11 -24.12 -30.24 -0.07
C VAL A 11 -22.97 -29.47 0.57
N ALA A 12 -21.90 -30.16 1.00
CA ALA A 12 -20.71 -29.52 1.55
C ALA A 12 -19.98 -28.69 0.48
N SER A 13 -19.77 -29.22 -0.73
CA SER A 13 -19.13 -28.47 -1.82
C SER A 13 -19.98 -27.28 -2.25
N LEU A 14 -21.32 -27.42 -2.29
CA LEU A 14 -22.22 -26.32 -2.57
C LEU A 14 -22.16 -25.26 -1.47
N CYS A 15 -22.11 -25.64 -0.19
CA CYS A 15 -21.95 -24.72 0.95
C CYS A 15 -20.62 -23.94 0.91
N LEU A 16 -19.52 -24.57 0.48
CA LEU A 16 -18.25 -23.87 0.28
C LEU A 16 -18.29 -22.85 -0.87
N CYS A 17 -19.14 -23.06 -1.88
CA CYS A 17 -19.32 -22.13 -3.00
C CYS A 17 -20.22 -20.92 -2.66
N VAL A 18 -20.94 -20.91 -1.53
CA VAL A 18 -21.82 -19.78 -1.12
C VAL A 18 -21.19 -18.89 -0.05
N LEU A 19 -19.93 -19.12 0.31
CA LEU A 19 -19.24 -18.22 1.24
C LEU A 19 -19.06 -16.85 0.55
N PRO A 20 -19.41 -15.74 1.23
CA PRO A 20 -19.25 -14.41 0.65
C PRO A 20 -17.78 -14.16 0.35
N ALA A 21 -17.44 -13.97 -0.92
CA ALA A 21 -16.12 -13.52 -1.33
C ALA A 21 -15.97 -12.06 -0.90
N LEU A 22 -15.08 -11.80 0.07
CA LEU A 22 -14.70 -10.44 0.43
C LEU A 22 -14.07 -9.79 -0.81
N ALA A 23 -14.72 -8.78 -1.38
CA ALA A 23 -14.20 -8.02 -2.50
C ALA A 23 -13.18 -7.00 -1.98
N VAL A 24 -11.97 -7.47 -1.69
CA VAL A 24 -10.85 -6.60 -1.30
C VAL A 24 -10.26 -5.98 -2.56
N ILE A 25 -10.28 -4.65 -2.64
CA ILE A 25 -9.61 -3.93 -3.73
C ILE A 25 -8.11 -4.07 -3.50
N GLN A 26 -7.38 -4.46 -4.56
CA GLN A 26 -5.95 -4.70 -4.44
C GLN A 26 -5.20 -3.41 -4.12
N GLU A 27 -4.39 -3.47 -3.07
CA GLU A 27 -3.43 -2.43 -2.70
C GLU A 27 -2.18 -2.53 -3.57
N VAL A 28 -1.65 -1.37 -3.98
CA VAL A 28 -0.38 -1.24 -4.69
C VAL A 28 0.51 -0.32 -3.88
N THR A 29 1.56 -0.89 -3.30
CA THR A 29 2.55 -0.16 -2.52
C THR A 29 3.78 0.12 -3.37
N LEU A 30 4.20 1.38 -3.41
CA LEU A 30 5.38 1.86 -4.11
C LEU A 30 6.34 2.50 -3.13
N LYS A 31 7.62 2.42 -3.44
CA LYS A 31 8.69 3.18 -2.80
C LYS A 31 9.37 4.04 -3.85
N GLY A 32 9.77 5.25 -3.50
CA GLY A 32 10.55 6.11 -4.39
C GLY A 32 10.88 7.44 -3.74
N THR A 33 11.25 8.41 -4.55
CA THR A 33 11.60 9.76 -4.07
C THR A 33 10.53 10.75 -4.49
N VAL A 34 10.15 11.66 -3.60
CA VAL A 34 9.22 12.75 -3.95
C VAL A 34 9.91 13.69 -4.94
N SER A 35 9.37 13.80 -6.15
CA SER A 35 9.91 14.69 -7.20
C SER A 35 9.10 15.98 -7.36
N ALA A 36 7.80 15.95 -7.06
CA ALA A 36 6.95 17.12 -7.11
C ALA A 36 5.81 17.08 -6.08
N LEU A 37 5.40 18.27 -5.64
CA LEU A 37 4.26 18.52 -4.78
C LEU A 37 3.44 19.66 -5.40
N ASP A 38 2.17 19.39 -5.71
CA ASP A 38 1.26 20.39 -6.24
C ASP A 38 0.08 20.60 -5.28
N ARG A 39 0.09 21.75 -4.60
CA ARG A 39 -0.95 22.13 -3.63
C ARG A 39 -2.26 22.53 -4.29
N GLU A 40 -2.21 23.02 -5.53
CA GLU A 40 -3.41 23.44 -6.26
C GLU A 40 -4.16 22.23 -6.79
N MET A 41 -3.43 21.23 -7.30
CA MET A 41 -3.99 19.97 -7.77
C MET A 41 -4.19 18.92 -6.67
N ASN A 42 -3.71 19.19 -5.45
CA ASN A 42 -3.71 18.26 -4.32
C ASN A 42 -2.97 16.94 -4.64
N THR A 43 -1.85 17.00 -5.35
CA THR A 43 -1.10 15.82 -5.80
C THR A 43 0.35 15.78 -5.32
N LEU A 44 0.88 14.55 -5.23
CA LEU A 44 2.27 14.24 -4.97
C LEU A 44 2.77 13.28 -6.06
N THR A 45 3.95 13.56 -6.60
CA THR A 45 4.62 12.75 -7.62
C THR A 45 5.86 12.06 -7.04
N ILE A 46 5.99 10.77 -7.32
CA ILE A 46 7.11 9.91 -6.93
C ILE A 46 7.92 9.54 -8.17
N GLU A 47 9.22 9.76 -8.15
CA GLU A 47 10.17 9.29 -9.17
C GLU A 47 10.90 8.01 -8.74
N ASN A 48 11.48 7.32 -9.73
CA ASN A 48 12.17 6.05 -9.56
C ASN A 48 11.36 5.03 -8.74
N PRO A 49 10.09 4.80 -9.07
CA PRO A 49 9.23 3.94 -8.28
C PRO A 49 9.73 2.48 -8.31
N ALA A 50 9.69 1.85 -7.13
CA ALA A 50 9.81 0.42 -6.95
C ALA A 50 8.53 -0.11 -6.33
N ARG A 51 7.97 -1.18 -6.90
CA ARG A 51 6.72 -1.78 -6.41
C ARG A 51 7.03 -2.87 -5.39
N TYR A 52 6.29 -2.87 -4.29
CA TYR A 52 6.32 -3.97 -3.33
C TYR A 52 5.63 -5.20 -3.91
N GLY A 53 6.30 -6.35 -3.81
CA GLY A 53 5.78 -7.64 -4.21
C GLY A 53 6.48 -8.77 -3.48
N CYS A 54 5.87 -9.96 -3.51
CA CYS A 54 6.46 -11.17 -2.94
C CYS A 54 6.65 -12.22 -4.02
N ASP A 55 7.87 -12.75 -4.10
CA ASP A 55 8.17 -13.93 -4.90
C ASP A 55 7.96 -15.18 -4.05
N TYR A 56 7.34 -16.20 -4.66
CA TYR A 56 7.00 -17.46 -4.00
C TYR A 56 7.82 -18.61 -4.61
N PRO A 57 9.09 -18.79 -4.20
CA PRO A 57 9.93 -19.86 -4.71
C PRO A 57 9.36 -21.23 -4.30
N ALA A 58 9.44 -22.21 -5.20
CA ALA A 58 8.94 -23.56 -4.96
C ALA A 58 9.64 -24.20 -3.74
N GLY A 59 8.89 -24.49 -2.68
CA GLY A 59 9.39 -25.11 -1.45
C GLY A 59 10.12 -24.15 -0.49
N GLY A 60 10.10 -22.84 -0.75
CA GLY A 60 10.72 -21.83 0.11
C GLY A 60 9.71 -20.94 0.85
N SER A 61 10.25 -20.08 1.72
CA SER A 61 9.47 -18.98 2.30
C SER A 61 9.29 -17.86 1.27
N PRO A 62 8.17 -17.13 1.29
CA PRO A 62 7.97 -15.98 0.41
C PRO A 62 9.05 -14.92 0.68
N VAL A 63 9.58 -14.33 -0.39
CA VAL A 63 10.56 -13.25 -0.32
C VAL A 63 9.89 -11.99 -0.82
N CYS A 64 9.62 -11.06 0.10
CA CYS A 64 8.96 -9.80 -0.23
C CYS A 64 9.97 -8.66 -0.31
N THR A 65 9.94 -7.92 -1.41
CA THR A 65 10.89 -6.82 -1.65
C THR A 65 10.27 -5.76 -2.55
N PHE A 66 10.91 -4.60 -2.59
CA PHE A 66 10.63 -3.55 -3.56
C PHE A 66 11.43 -3.80 -4.83
N THR A 67 10.74 -4.01 -5.95
CA THR A 67 11.35 -4.20 -7.27
C THR A 67 11.11 -2.96 -8.12
N PRO A 68 12.15 -2.35 -8.71
CA PRO A 68 11.99 -1.21 -9.62
C PRO A 68 10.96 -1.52 -10.71
N ILE A 69 10.07 -0.57 -10.99
CA ILE A 69 9.17 -0.62 -12.14
C ILE A 69 9.65 0.38 -13.20
N ASP A 70 9.08 0.32 -14.40
CA ASP A 70 9.41 1.27 -15.48
C ASP A 70 9.42 2.70 -14.95
N SER A 71 10.52 3.42 -15.23
CA SER A 71 10.96 4.64 -14.54
C SER A 71 10.11 5.89 -14.83
N VAL A 72 8.82 5.72 -15.11
CA VAL A 72 7.87 6.82 -15.26
C VAL A 72 7.47 7.31 -13.86
N PRO A 73 7.55 8.63 -13.60
CA PRO A 73 7.06 9.20 -12.36
C PRO A 73 5.57 8.88 -12.15
N VAL A 74 5.21 8.48 -10.94
CA VAL A 74 3.82 8.14 -10.58
C VAL A 74 3.23 9.28 -9.76
N THR A 75 2.09 9.78 -10.21
CA THR A 75 1.36 10.87 -9.53
C THR A 75 0.06 10.35 -8.94
N GLY A 76 -0.31 10.86 -7.78
CA GLY A 76 -1.59 10.61 -7.16
C GLY A 76 -2.03 11.74 -6.24
N ALA A 77 -3.34 11.82 -6.00
CA ALA A 77 -3.93 12.72 -5.04
C ALA A 77 -3.55 12.31 -3.62
N VAL A 78 -3.22 13.28 -2.77
CA VAL A 78 -2.84 13.03 -1.37
C VAL A 78 -4.09 12.78 -0.50
N PRO A 79 -4.00 11.93 0.56
CA PRO A 79 -5.15 11.61 1.41
C PRO A 79 -5.68 12.82 2.20
N ASP A 80 -4.79 13.74 2.56
CA ASP A 80 -5.11 14.98 3.27
C ASP A 80 -4.08 16.07 2.94
N SER A 81 -4.53 17.33 2.94
CA SER A 81 -3.69 18.50 2.65
C SER A 81 -2.50 18.66 3.63
N GLY A 82 -2.57 18.05 4.81
CA GLY A 82 -1.46 17.95 5.77
C GLY A 82 -0.19 17.32 5.17
N ALA A 83 -0.32 16.49 4.13
CA ALA A 83 0.80 15.94 3.37
C ALA A 83 1.79 17.01 2.89
N PHE A 84 1.32 18.19 2.49
CA PHE A 84 2.18 19.27 1.98
C PHE A 84 3.00 19.99 3.06
N THR A 85 2.74 19.69 4.34
CA THR A 85 3.53 20.17 5.47
C THR A 85 4.55 19.11 5.92
N VAL A 86 4.20 17.83 5.72
CA VAL A 86 5.00 16.67 6.12
C VAL A 86 6.09 16.36 5.11
N PHE A 87 5.73 16.29 3.83
CA PHE A 87 6.63 15.85 2.75
C PHE A 87 7.30 17.02 2.04
N LYS A 88 8.51 16.76 1.55
CA LYS A 88 9.30 17.68 0.73
C LYS A 88 9.87 16.95 -0.47
N VAL A 89 10.17 17.71 -1.53
CA VAL A 89 10.92 17.18 -2.68
C VAL A 89 12.27 16.64 -2.21
N GLY A 90 12.64 15.45 -2.67
CA GLY A 90 13.83 14.71 -2.25
C GLY A 90 13.59 13.72 -1.10
N ASP A 91 12.44 13.77 -0.42
CA ASP A 91 12.13 12.78 0.62
C ASP A 91 11.96 11.38 0.00
N THR A 92 12.54 10.37 0.63
CA THR A 92 12.24 8.97 0.31
C THR A 92 10.94 8.57 0.98
N VAL A 93 10.00 8.03 0.21
CA VAL A 93 8.65 7.72 0.68
C VAL A 93 8.20 6.34 0.25
N VAL A 94 7.27 5.79 1.03
CA VAL A 94 6.40 4.69 0.63
C VAL A 94 5.00 5.24 0.43
N ALA A 95 4.35 4.87 -0.66
CA ALA A 95 3.00 5.27 -0.99
C ALA A 95 2.16 4.05 -1.34
N THR A 96 0.95 3.98 -0.81
CA THR A 96 -0.01 2.92 -1.15
C THR A 96 -1.20 3.54 -1.87
N SER A 97 -1.68 2.90 -2.93
CA SER A 97 -2.93 3.23 -3.65
C SER A 97 -3.83 2.00 -3.76
N LEU A 98 -5.14 2.22 -3.96
CA LEU A 98 -6.10 1.14 -4.23
C LEU A 98 -6.44 1.03 -5.71
N GLY A 99 -6.51 -0.20 -6.21
CA GLY A 99 -7.04 -0.53 -7.52
C GLY A 99 -6.10 -0.24 -8.69
N GLY A 100 -4.91 0.32 -8.45
CA GLY A 100 -3.92 0.62 -9.48
C GLY A 100 -2.70 1.35 -8.94
N VAL A 101 -1.74 1.62 -9.84
CA VAL A 101 -0.53 2.40 -9.57
C VAL A 101 -0.90 3.89 -9.61
N GLY A 102 -0.75 4.61 -8.49
CA GLY A 102 -1.04 6.04 -8.42
C GLY A 102 -2.54 6.38 -8.39
N GLY A 103 -2.89 7.56 -8.92
CA GLY A 103 -4.27 8.05 -8.96
C GLY A 103 -4.71 8.65 -7.63
N ASN A 104 -5.01 7.82 -6.64
CA ASN A 104 -5.34 8.24 -5.28
C ASN A 104 -4.46 7.47 -4.30
N TRP A 105 -3.64 8.20 -3.55
CA TRP A 105 -2.90 7.61 -2.44
C TRP A 105 -3.87 7.41 -1.28
N ILE A 106 -3.87 6.22 -0.69
CA ILE A 106 -4.56 5.95 0.59
C ILE A 106 -3.61 6.19 1.76
N THR A 107 -2.30 6.05 1.52
CA THR A 107 -1.25 6.26 2.51
C THR A 107 0.03 6.76 1.85
N LEU A 108 0.67 7.73 2.50
CA LEU A 108 1.99 8.25 2.21
C LEU A 108 2.79 8.19 3.50
N ALA A 109 3.98 7.59 3.48
CA ALA A 109 4.84 7.43 4.65
C ALA A 109 6.26 7.88 4.31
N LYS A 110 6.83 8.74 5.16
CA LYS A 110 8.21 9.21 5.05
C LYS A 110 9.14 8.17 5.65
N LEU A 111 10.08 7.73 4.84
CA LEU A 111 11.11 6.79 5.27
C LEU A 111 12.32 7.52 5.82
N TYR A 112 12.92 6.88 6.82
CA TYR A 112 14.15 7.31 7.46
C TYR A 112 14.96 6.06 7.82
N GLY A 113 16.25 6.03 7.49
CA GLY A 113 17.12 4.90 7.83
C GLY A 113 18.48 4.97 7.13
N PRO A 114 19.49 4.22 7.62
CA PRO A 114 20.83 4.21 7.03
C PRO A 114 20.93 3.40 5.72
N GLY A 115 19.90 2.62 5.37
CA GLY A 115 19.91 1.82 4.14
C GLY A 115 18.58 1.08 3.90
N PRO A 116 18.41 0.44 2.73
CA PRO A 116 17.13 -0.07 2.24
C PRO A 116 16.47 -1.19 3.07
N ASN A 117 17.21 -1.82 3.98
CA ASN A 117 16.70 -2.87 4.88
C ASN A 117 16.56 -2.40 6.34
N GLU A 118 16.91 -1.14 6.62
CA GLU A 118 16.87 -0.53 7.95
C GLU A 118 16.09 0.78 7.88
N GLU A 119 14.99 0.78 7.13
CA GLU A 119 14.12 1.93 6.97
C GLU A 119 12.96 1.87 7.93
N TYR A 120 12.63 3.04 8.46
CA TYR A 120 11.59 3.24 9.44
C TYR A 120 10.70 4.40 9.03
N VAL A 121 9.43 4.31 9.37
CA VAL A 121 8.48 5.39 9.16
C VAL A 121 8.63 6.42 10.28
N THR A 122 8.83 7.68 9.90
CA THR A 122 8.87 8.83 10.82
C THR A 122 7.58 9.64 10.73
N ASP A 123 7.06 9.83 9.53
CA ASP A 123 5.82 10.53 9.29
C ASP A 123 4.89 9.71 8.40
N LEU A 124 3.59 9.80 8.62
CA LEU A 124 2.59 9.17 7.78
C LEU A 124 1.35 10.05 7.63
N VAL A 125 0.81 10.10 6.41
CA VAL A 125 -0.47 10.70 6.08
C VAL A 125 -1.31 9.66 5.35
N GLY A 126 -2.45 9.30 5.91
CA GLY A 126 -3.34 8.26 5.38
C GLY A 126 -3.57 7.11 6.36
N ASP A 127 -3.81 5.90 5.86
CA ASP A 127 -4.14 4.73 6.66
C ASP A 127 -2.87 3.96 7.12
N PRO A 128 -2.55 3.94 8.42
CA PRO A 128 -1.38 3.22 8.93
C PRO A 128 -1.43 1.70 8.68
N GLY A 129 -2.60 1.12 8.44
CA GLY A 129 -2.77 -0.32 8.22
C GLY A 129 -2.23 -0.82 6.88
N THR A 130 -1.94 0.09 5.94
CA THR A 130 -1.60 -0.28 4.54
C THR A 130 -0.09 -0.23 4.26
N ILE A 131 0.72 0.06 5.28
CA ILE A 131 2.18 0.10 5.18
C ILE A 131 2.79 -1.07 5.95
N GLN A 132 3.82 -1.68 5.38
CA GLN A 132 4.53 -2.82 6.00
C GLN A 132 5.76 -2.37 6.79
N THR A 133 6.27 -1.17 6.51
CA THR A 133 7.46 -0.62 7.17
C THR A 133 7.13 -0.21 8.60
N PRO A 134 7.90 -0.65 9.62
CA PRO A 134 7.65 -0.30 11.00
C PRO A 134 7.93 1.19 11.27
N PHE A 135 7.29 1.76 12.28
CA PHE A 135 7.64 3.10 12.76
C PHE A 135 9.00 3.08 13.47
N VAL A 136 9.68 4.21 13.42
CA VAL A 136 10.96 4.40 14.11
C VAL A 136 10.79 4.19 15.61
N GLY A 137 11.84 3.69 16.26
CA GLY A 137 11.84 3.48 17.69
C GLY A 137 11.12 2.23 18.17
N ASP A 138 10.50 1.41 17.30
CA ASP A 138 9.65 0.24 17.65
C ASP A 138 8.17 0.54 17.96
N TYR A 139 7.73 1.77 17.66
CA TYR A 139 6.33 2.11 17.76
C TYR A 139 5.49 1.27 16.80
N ALA A 140 4.28 0.93 17.23
CA ALA A 140 3.26 0.36 16.37
C ALA A 140 1.89 0.92 16.77
N LEU A 141 0.97 0.95 15.82
CA LEU A 141 -0.40 1.42 16.04
C LEU A 141 -1.37 0.27 15.87
N ASP A 142 -2.36 0.22 16.75
CA ASP A 142 -3.50 -0.67 16.66
C ASP A 142 -4.76 0.18 16.73
N ILE A 143 -5.51 0.20 15.62
CA ILE A 143 -6.54 1.18 15.34
C ILE A 143 -7.85 0.44 15.11
N ALA A 144 -8.90 0.86 15.82
CA ALA A 144 -10.25 0.37 15.63
C ALA A 144 -11.21 1.56 15.44
N THR A 145 -11.91 1.60 14.31
CA THR A 145 -12.85 2.68 13.99
C THR A 145 -14.28 2.33 14.38
N THR A 146 -15.03 3.30 14.89
CA THR A 146 -16.46 3.15 15.23
C THR A 146 -17.32 3.81 14.15
N PRO A 147 -18.28 3.09 13.52
CA PRO A 147 -19.14 3.66 12.48
C PRO A 147 -20.25 4.54 13.05
N ASP A 148 -20.70 5.52 12.25
CA ASP A 148 -21.97 6.22 12.45
C ASP A 148 -23.13 5.35 11.98
N CYS A 149 -23.75 4.61 12.89
CA CYS A 149 -24.88 3.74 12.54
C CYS A 149 -26.20 4.48 12.27
N THR A 150 -26.27 5.79 12.51
CA THR A 150 -27.52 6.55 12.30
C THR A 150 -27.75 6.89 10.83
N THR A 151 -26.67 7.07 10.06
CA THR A 151 -26.71 7.42 8.64
C THR A 151 -26.05 6.37 7.74
N CYS A 152 -25.65 5.22 8.29
CA CYS A 152 -24.92 4.23 7.51
C CYS A 152 -25.81 3.49 6.51
N SER A 153 -25.34 3.43 5.26
CA SER A 153 -25.91 2.59 4.20
C SER A 153 -24.77 1.90 3.43
N GLY A 154 -24.86 0.59 3.23
CA GLY A 154 -23.84 -0.19 2.51
C GLY A 154 -22.86 -0.91 3.44
N THR A 155 -21.64 -1.15 2.96
CA THR A 155 -20.60 -1.93 3.66
C THR A 155 -19.65 -1.09 4.50
N THR A 156 -19.47 0.18 4.13
CA THR A 156 -18.65 1.16 4.84
C THR A 156 -19.54 2.30 5.33
N CYS A 157 -19.25 2.81 6.52
CA CYS A 157 -19.91 3.97 7.12
C CYS A 157 -18.86 5.04 7.42
N THR A 158 -19.27 6.30 7.51
CA THR A 158 -18.43 7.34 8.13
C THR A 158 -18.05 6.92 9.55
N ALA A 159 -16.78 7.05 9.91
CA ALA A 159 -16.31 6.78 11.27
C ALA A 159 -16.55 7.99 12.18
N VAL A 160 -17.25 7.79 13.30
CA VAL A 160 -17.47 8.83 14.33
C VAL A 160 -16.27 9.00 15.27
N SER A 161 -15.44 7.97 15.37
CA SER A 161 -14.23 7.97 16.19
C SER A 161 -13.30 6.82 15.81
N ALA A 162 -12.04 6.93 16.20
CA ALA A 162 -11.05 5.87 16.16
C ALA A 162 -10.47 5.63 17.55
N GLU A 163 -10.56 4.40 18.07
CA GLU A 163 -9.73 3.97 19.19
C GLU A 163 -8.33 3.71 18.67
N VAL A 164 -7.36 4.49 19.16
CA VAL A 164 -5.95 4.35 18.79
C VAL A 164 -5.16 3.86 19.99
N LYS A 165 -4.55 2.69 19.84
CA LYS A 165 -3.62 2.08 20.81
C LYS A 165 -2.20 2.23 20.28
N VAL A 166 -1.38 2.95 21.02
CA VAL A 166 0.06 3.04 20.77
C VAL A 166 0.73 1.86 21.46
N LYS A 167 1.51 1.11 20.68
CA LYS A 167 2.36 0.03 21.16
C LYS A 167 3.83 0.45 21.09
N SER A 168 4.62 -0.01 22.05
CA SER A 168 6.09 0.07 22.04
C SER A 168 6.63 -1.29 22.48
N SER A 169 7.62 -1.81 21.75
CA SER A 169 8.12 -3.18 21.89
C SER A 169 6.98 -4.23 21.93
N GLY A 170 5.91 -4.03 21.16
CA GLY A 170 4.73 -4.90 21.11
C GLY A 170 3.73 -4.76 22.26
N THR A 171 4.02 -3.96 23.29
CA THR A 171 3.13 -3.73 24.44
C THR A 171 2.32 -2.46 24.27
N VAL A 172 1.02 -2.47 24.60
CA VAL A 172 0.19 -1.25 24.59
C VAL A 172 0.64 -0.33 25.73
N VAL A 173 1.15 0.85 25.38
CA VAL A 173 1.65 1.86 26.32
C VAL A 173 0.70 3.05 26.48
N PHE A 174 -0.18 3.27 25.49
CA PHE A 174 -1.17 4.32 25.52
C PHE A 174 -2.40 3.93 24.71
N SER A 175 -3.60 4.33 25.13
CA SER A 175 -4.84 4.11 24.39
C SER A 175 -5.76 5.32 24.55
N LYS A 176 -6.35 5.78 23.45
CA LYS A 176 -7.32 6.88 23.46
C LYS A 176 -8.30 6.76 22.31
N VAL A 177 -9.57 7.09 22.58
CA VAL A 177 -10.58 7.29 21.54
C VAL A 177 -10.48 8.71 21.01
N LEU A 178 -10.28 8.84 19.70
CA LEU A 178 -10.13 10.11 18.99
C LEU A 178 -11.36 10.35 18.10
N PRO A 179 -12.14 11.42 18.35
CA PRO A 179 -13.05 11.96 17.33
C PRO A 179 -12.27 12.56 16.14
N PRO A 180 -12.93 12.84 15.00
CA PRO A 180 -12.29 13.51 13.87
C PRO A 180 -11.60 14.82 14.28
N ARG A 181 -10.37 15.00 13.78
CA ARG A 181 -9.43 16.11 14.04
C ARG A 181 -8.85 16.17 15.46
N TYR A 182 -9.05 15.15 16.28
CA TYR A 182 -8.41 15.06 17.60
C TYR A 182 -7.11 14.27 17.53
N SER A 183 -6.20 14.63 18.43
CA SER A 183 -4.90 14.01 18.55
C SER A 183 -4.68 13.33 19.90
N LEU A 184 -3.73 12.40 19.87
CA LEU A 184 -2.99 11.92 21.03
C LEU A 184 -1.51 12.17 20.81
N GLU A 185 -0.79 12.24 21.92
CA GLU A 185 0.66 12.28 21.95
C GLU A 185 1.14 11.37 23.08
N TYR A 186 2.19 10.59 22.83
CA TYR A 186 2.83 9.75 23.82
C TYR A 186 4.34 9.93 23.76
N ASN A 187 4.93 10.31 24.89
CA ASN A 187 6.37 10.56 25.08
C ASN A 187 6.92 9.87 26.34
N GLY A 188 6.31 8.76 26.78
CA GLY A 188 6.58 8.11 28.06
C GLY A 188 7.84 7.22 28.14
N ARG A 189 8.67 7.16 27.09
CA ARG A 189 9.81 6.22 27.02
C ARG A 189 11.11 6.71 27.66
N ASN A 190 11.20 8.00 27.99
CA ASN A 190 12.40 8.63 28.55
C ASN A 190 13.68 8.50 27.68
N ASP A 191 13.55 8.14 26.40
CA ASP A 191 14.63 8.10 25.40
C ASP A 191 14.59 9.30 24.44
N GLY A 192 13.73 10.28 24.74
CA GLY A 192 13.49 11.47 23.91
C GLY A 192 12.61 11.21 22.69
N SER A 193 12.16 9.97 22.47
CA SER A 193 11.20 9.67 21.41
C SER A 193 9.78 10.05 21.82
N ALA A 194 8.97 10.40 20.82
CA ALA A 194 7.56 10.69 20.98
C ALA A 194 6.80 10.26 19.74
N ILE A 195 5.52 9.95 19.90
CA ILE A 195 4.60 9.70 18.80
C ILE A 195 3.34 10.51 18.98
N ALA A 196 2.99 11.27 17.95
CA ALA A 196 1.74 12.00 17.85
C ALA A 196 0.88 11.36 16.75
N VAL A 197 -0.39 11.12 17.07
CA VAL A 197 -1.37 10.56 16.12
C VAL A 197 -2.60 11.44 16.13
N THR A 198 -2.99 11.90 14.95
CA THR A 198 -4.23 12.66 14.73
C THR A 198 -5.15 11.85 13.83
N PHE A 199 -6.36 11.59 14.29
CA PHE A 199 -7.40 11.04 13.43
C PHE A 199 -8.03 12.19 12.65
N VAL A 200 -7.90 12.24 11.32
CA VAL A 200 -8.43 13.36 10.53
C VAL A 200 -9.91 13.12 10.24
N HIS A 201 -10.20 12.02 9.55
CA HIS A 201 -11.52 11.51 9.19
C HIS A 201 -11.35 10.09 8.66
N GLY A 202 -12.45 9.36 8.44
CA GLY A 202 -12.35 8.04 7.85
C GLY A 202 -13.65 7.28 7.79
N GLU A 203 -13.53 6.02 7.42
CA GLU A 203 -14.61 5.05 7.31
C GLU A 203 -14.43 3.91 8.30
N ALA A 204 -15.53 3.28 8.65
CA ALA A 204 -15.61 2.12 9.52
C ALA A 204 -16.51 1.05 8.90
N PRO A 205 -16.30 -0.24 9.20
CA PRO A 205 -17.15 -1.30 8.68
C PRO A 205 -18.57 -1.20 9.27
N SER A 206 -19.59 -1.38 8.43
CA SER A 206 -21.01 -1.34 8.87
C SER A 206 -21.45 -2.57 9.67
N THR A 207 -20.58 -3.57 9.82
CA THR A 207 -20.86 -4.87 10.48
C THR A 207 -21.26 -4.76 11.94
N THR A 208 -20.94 -3.66 12.61
CA THR A 208 -21.32 -3.39 14.00
C THR A 208 -22.63 -2.61 14.12
N CYS A 209 -23.20 -2.14 13.01
CA CYS A 209 -24.48 -1.46 12.99
C CYS A 209 -25.64 -2.46 12.90
N ALA A 210 -26.77 -2.15 13.56
CA ALA A 210 -27.98 -2.99 13.48
C ALA A 210 -28.58 -3.04 12.07
N SER A 211 -28.39 -1.97 11.29
CA SER A 211 -28.68 -1.89 9.84
C SER A 211 -27.59 -2.50 8.97
N GLY A 212 -26.47 -2.91 9.57
CA GLY A 212 -25.38 -3.60 8.91
C GLY A 212 -25.90 -4.88 8.27
N VAL A 213 -25.93 -4.89 6.95
CA VAL A 213 -26.46 -6.04 6.22
C VAL A 213 -25.42 -7.15 6.28
N TYR A 214 -25.60 -8.08 7.20
CA TYR A 214 -24.81 -9.30 7.27
C TYR A 214 -24.78 -9.99 5.89
N GLY A 215 -23.59 -10.16 5.33
CA GLY A 215 -23.40 -10.79 4.01
C GLY A 215 -23.27 -9.84 2.83
N MET A 216 -23.36 -8.51 3.02
CA MET A 216 -22.93 -7.57 1.98
C MET A 216 -21.40 -7.54 1.91
N THR A 217 -20.87 -7.76 0.72
CA THR A 217 -19.44 -7.61 0.41
C THR A 217 -19.26 -6.33 -0.40
N GLY A 218 -18.22 -5.57 -0.08
CA GLY A 218 -17.96 -4.27 -0.66
C GLY A 218 -16.56 -3.78 -0.32
N PRO A 219 -16.21 -2.55 -0.72
CA PRO A 219 -14.87 -2.00 -0.51
C PRO A 219 -14.43 -2.03 0.95
N GLN A 220 -13.13 -2.16 1.18
CA GLN A 220 -12.57 -2.03 2.53
C GLN A 220 -12.71 -0.57 3.03
N PRO A 221 -13.02 -0.35 4.33
CA PRO A 221 -13.05 0.99 4.89
C PRO A 221 -11.64 1.57 4.95
N LEU A 222 -11.50 2.87 4.66
CA LEU A 222 -10.23 3.60 4.74
C LEU A 222 -10.33 4.75 5.71
N SER A 223 -9.27 4.97 6.48
CA SER A 223 -9.19 6.09 7.40
C SER A 223 -7.92 6.90 7.24
N VAL A 224 -8.03 8.21 7.39
CA VAL A 224 -6.91 9.13 7.23
C VAL A 224 -6.41 9.59 8.60
N PHE A 225 -5.15 9.29 8.87
CA PHE A 225 -4.42 9.72 10.05
C PHE A 225 -3.23 10.58 9.65
N LEU A 226 -2.84 11.50 10.55
CA LEU A 226 -1.52 12.12 10.54
C LEU A 226 -0.74 11.53 11.70
N VAL A 227 0.37 10.85 11.38
CA VAL A 227 1.28 10.28 12.37
C VAL A 227 2.61 10.99 12.23
N ASN A 228 3.16 11.46 13.35
CA ASN A 228 4.50 11.98 13.44
C ASN A 228 5.21 11.27 14.59
N VAL A 229 6.40 10.77 14.31
CA VAL A 229 7.25 10.07 15.27
C VAL A 229 8.58 10.80 15.35
N VAL A 230 8.89 11.28 16.56
CA VAL A 230 10.21 11.80 16.89
C VAL A 230 11.11 10.61 17.23
N PRO A 231 12.20 10.39 16.48
CA PRO A 231 13.12 9.29 16.75
C PRO A 231 13.77 9.39 18.15
N PRO A 232 14.20 8.26 18.74
CA PRO A 232 15.00 8.27 19.97
C PRO A 232 16.31 9.06 19.82
N ILE A 233 16.81 9.62 20.92
CA ILE A 233 18.09 10.32 20.93
C ILE A 233 19.22 9.35 20.55
N GLY A 234 20.12 9.79 19.67
CA GLY A 234 21.23 8.97 19.16
C GLY A 234 20.87 8.12 17.95
N PHE A 235 19.62 8.19 17.47
CA PHE A 235 19.26 7.68 16.17
C PHE A 235 19.82 8.62 15.08
N THR A 236 20.99 8.27 14.53
CA THR A 236 21.64 9.08 13.49
C THR A 236 21.26 8.60 12.08
N PRO A 237 20.76 9.48 11.21
CA PRO A 237 20.64 9.20 9.80
C PRO A 237 22.01 9.34 9.14
N GLN A 238 22.28 8.53 8.13
CA GLN A 238 23.30 8.90 7.15
C GLN A 238 22.59 9.83 6.16
N ASP A 239 22.96 11.11 6.12
CA ASP A 239 22.51 12.01 5.06
C ASP A 239 22.86 11.33 3.73
N THR A 240 21.84 11.04 2.92
CA THR A 240 22.05 10.67 1.53
C THR A 240 22.69 11.87 0.86
N ILE A 241 24.02 11.86 0.77
CA ILE A 241 24.75 12.79 -0.10
C ILE A 241 24.09 12.65 -1.47
N PRO A 242 23.59 13.74 -2.08
CA PRO A 242 23.04 13.68 -3.42
C PRO A 242 24.09 13.01 -4.31
N ALA A 243 23.74 11.88 -4.92
CA ALA A 243 24.62 11.27 -5.90
C ALA A 243 24.96 12.35 -6.93
N GLU A 244 26.24 12.73 -7.03
CA GLU A 244 26.70 13.61 -8.08
C GLU A 244 26.20 13.04 -9.39
N THR A 245 25.35 13.81 -10.07
CA THR A 245 24.94 13.51 -11.43
C THR A 245 26.19 13.52 -12.28
N SER A 246 26.75 12.33 -12.56
CA SER A 246 27.82 12.20 -13.52
C SER A 246 27.31 12.75 -14.85
N ALA A 247 27.99 13.77 -15.37
CA ALA A 247 27.69 14.38 -16.65
C ALA A 247 27.47 13.28 -17.73
N PRO A 248 26.51 13.46 -18.65
CA PRO A 248 26.23 12.48 -19.70
C PRO A 248 27.52 12.10 -20.43
N ALA A 249 27.88 10.83 -20.40
CA ALA A 249 28.97 10.31 -21.21
C ALA A 249 28.64 10.62 -22.68
N ALA A 250 29.55 11.31 -23.36
CA ALA A 250 29.45 11.59 -24.77
C ALA A 250 29.19 10.27 -25.54
N PRO A 251 28.25 10.24 -26.49
CA PRO A 251 27.92 9.03 -27.22
C PRO A 251 29.17 8.50 -27.95
N ALA A 252 29.51 7.24 -27.68
CA ALA A 252 30.56 6.54 -28.40
C ALA A 252 30.21 6.50 -29.90
N PRO A 253 31.18 6.75 -30.81
CA PRO A 253 30.92 6.68 -32.24
C PRO A 253 30.57 5.25 -32.64
N THR A 254 29.32 5.05 -33.09
CA THR A 254 28.88 3.80 -33.71
C THR A 254 29.57 3.63 -35.06
N THR A 255 30.56 2.75 -35.12
CA THR A 255 31.14 2.24 -36.37
C THR A 255 30.08 1.39 -37.06
N LYS A 256 29.54 1.88 -38.19
CA LYS A 256 28.64 1.11 -39.05
C LYS A 256 29.42 -0.05 -39.66
N ALA A 257 29.10 -1.28 -39.25
CA ALA A 257 29.51 -2.47 -39.98
C ALA A 257 28.61 -2.63 -41.23
N PRO A 258 29.18 -2.99 -42.40
CA PRO A 258 28.43 -3.15 -43.64
C PRO A 258 27.52 -4.38 -43.60
N LEU A 259 26.27 -4.18 -44.02
CA LEU A 259 25.30 -5.22 -44.36
C LEU A 259 25.88 -6.11 -45.48
N THR A 260 26.11 -7.38 -45.21
CA THR A 260 26.26 -8.42 -46.24
C THR A 260 24.96 -9.19 -46.39
N ALA A 261 24.41 -9.11 -47.60
CA ALA A 261 23.28 -9.90 -48.04
C ALA A 261 23.74 -11.32 -48.43
N ALA A 262 23.03 -12.36 -47.95
CA ALA A 262 22.95 -13.66 -48.60
C ALA A 262 21.78 -14.52 -48.07
N ALA A 263 20.88 -14.88 -49.00
CA ALA A 263 20.03 -16.09 -49.14
C ALA A 263 19.26 -16.64 -47.91
N ALA A 264 17.93 -16.65 -47.86
CA ALA A 264 16.94 -17.42 -48.65
C ALA A 264 16.99 -18.95 -48.44
N PHE A 265 15.93 -19.51 -47.81
CA PHE A 265 15.23 -20.81 -48.05
C PHE A 265 14.25 -21.02 -46.86
N GLY A 266 12.92 -20.93 -47.04
CA GLY A 266 11.98 -22.06 -47.20
C GLY A 266 11.59 -22.66 -45.83
N ALA A 267 10.34 -22.95 -45.41
CA ALA A 267 9.02 -23.17 -46.01
C ALA A 267 7.99 -23.05 -44.83
N LEU A 268 6.84 -22.39 -44.98
CA LEU A 268 5.50 -22.90 -45.36
C LEU A 268 4.79 -23.84 -44.35
N CYS A 269 3.49 -23.55 -44.16
CA CYS A 269 2.40 -24.31 -43.47
C CYS A 269 2.29 -24.14 -41.94
N PHE A 270 1.14 -23.83 -41.33
CA PHE A 270 -0.22 -24.32 -41.62
C PHE A 270 -1.31 -23.22 -41.56
N VAL A 271 -2.23 -23.32 -42.51
CA VAL A 271 -3.50 -22.59 -42.61
C VAL A 271 -4.55 -23.19 -41.66
N THR A 272 -5.38 -22.29 -41.18
CA THR A 272 -6.58 -22.39 -40.36
C THR A 272 -7.74 -23.25 -40.92
N LEU A 273 -8.55 -23.73 -39.96
CA LEU A 273 -10.02 -23.66 -39.90
C LEU A 273 -10.90 -24.88 -40.27
N VAL A 274 -12.04 -24.89 -39.57
CA VAL A 274 -13.37 -25.51 -39.83
C VAL A 274 -13.65 -26.81 -39.04
N LEU A 275 -14.38 -26.76 -37.90
CA LEU A 275 -15.84 -26.62 -37.68
C LEU A 275 -16.71 -27.77 -38.23
N ALA A 276 -17.42 -28.42 -37.29
CA ALA A 276 -18.72 -29.12 -37.42
C ALA A 276 -18.82 -30.30 -38.43
N GLY A 277 -19.43 -31.46 -38.15
CA GLY A 277 -20.35 -31.93 -37.11
C GLY A 277 -21.20 -33.07 -37.71
N ARG A 278 -21.88 -33.85 -36.83
CA ARG A 278 -22.97 -34.84 -37.07
C ARG A 278 -22.59 -36.19 -37.73
N LYS A 279 -22.67 -37.32 -36.99
CA LYS A 279 -23.85 -38.20 -36.69
C LYS A 279 -24.10 -39.24 -37.80
N PRO A 280 -24.81 -40.37 -37.54
CA PRO A 280 -25.56 -40.79 -36.35
C PRO A 280 -24.76 -41.61 -35.32
#